data_AF-A0A8S9ZAD4-F1
#
_entry.id   AF-A0A8S9ZAD4-F1
#
_cell.length_a   1.000
_cell.length_b   1.000
_cell.length_c   1.000
_cell.angle_alpha   90.00
_cell.angle_beta   90.00
_cell.angle_gamma   90.00
#
_symmetry.space_group_name_H-M   'P 1'
#
loop_
_entity.id
_entity.type
_entity.pdbx_description
1 polymer ?
#
loop_
_entity_poly.entity_id
_entity_poly.type
_entity_poly.pdbx_seq_one_letter_code
_entity_poly.pdbx_strand_id
1 'polypeptide(L)'
;MMRLNHPSFVHISYDSHHCLKNQIYSQFEESTNADVWNQIVKDSILGTGAVLKSALCNRLSRGIHAYGPEGFTPSVEQLDIILSLLQSEDADQTVVNPNFSVATDECCYRDVLDARKMLLASVITPQPDSTACELAAVLTDKSLLIGIYEINGKEEQARQLLCDIRDYLQEQAL
;
A
#
# COMPACT_ATOMS: atom_id res chain seq x y z
N MET A 1 -56.47 36.65 -12.98
CA MET A 1 -56.67 35.20 -12.73
C MET A 1 -56.65 34.53 -14.10
N MET A 2 -55.83 33.55 -14.46
CA MET A 2 -54.93 32.61 -13.78
C MET A 2 -53.71 32.36 -14.68
N ARG A 3 -52.61 31.94 -14.06
CA ARG A 3 -51.25 31.84 -14.62
C ARG A 3 -51.01 30.54 -15.40
N LEU A 4 -50.00 30.65 -16.27
CA LEU A 4 -49.34 29.67 -17.12
C LEU A 4 -48.88 28.40 -16.37
N ASN A 5 -49.11 27.22 -16.98
CA ASN A 5 -48.47 25.96 -16.62
C ASN A 5 -47.07 25.90 -17.24
N HIS A 6 -46.03 25.86 -16.39
CA HIS A 6 -44.69 25.36 -16.72
C HIS A 6 -44.50 23.99 -16.03
N PRO A 7 -43.78 23.04 -16.65
CA PRO A 7 -43.46 21.77 -16.01
C PRO A 7 -42.41 21.98 -14.91
N SER A 8 -42.75 21.55 -13.70
CA SER A 8 -41.86 21.55 -12.55
C SER A 8 -40.71 20.56 -12.76
N PHE A 9 -39.49 21.10 -12.87
CA PHE A 9 -38.26 20.35 -12.71
C PHE A 9 -38.23 19.73 -11.30
N VAL A 10 -38.14 18.40 -11.23
CA VAL A 10 -37.85 17.70 -9.98
C VAL A 10 -36.38 17.94 -9.65
N HIS A 11 -36.16 18.71 -8.59
CA HIS A 11 -34.86 18.93 -7.99
C HIS A 11 -34.43 17.62 -7.32
N ILE A 12 -33.46 16.92 -7.91
CA ILE A 12 -32.79 15.78 -7.26
C ILE A 12 -31.87 16.39 -6.19
N SER A 13 -32.22 16.21 -4.93
CA SER A 13 -31.36 16.56 -3.81
C SER A 13 -30.10 15.70 -3.85
N TYR A 14 -28.95 16.38 -3.92
CA TYR A 14 -27.62 15.83 -3.71
C TYR A 14 -27.50 15.36 -2.25
N ASP A 15 -27.68 14.07 -2.00
CA ASP A 15 -27.31 13.48 -0.70
C ASP A 15 -26.95 11.99 -0.83
N SER A 16 -26.05 11.67 -1.77
CA SER A 16 -25.61 10.29 -2.05
C SER A 16 -24.11 10.05 -1.84
N HIS A 17 -23.34 11.09 -1.48
CA HIS A 17 -21.89 10.95 -1.30
C HIS A 17 -21.47 10.37 0.06
N HIS A 18 -22.38 10.27 1.03
CA HIS A 18 -22.06 9.74 2.36
C HIS A 18 -22.42 8.25 2.54
N CYS A 19 -23.30 7.69 1.70
CA CYS A 19 -23.77 6.30 1.82
C CYS A 19 -22.90 5.30 1.01
N LEU A 20 -22.36 5.74 -0.13
CA LEU A 20 -21.48 4.91 -0.97
C LEU A 20 -20.09 4.67 -0.36
N LYS A 21 -19.62 5.56 0.50
CA LYS A 21 -18.38 5.36 1.25
C LYS A 21 -18.52 4.13 2.16
N ASN A 22 -19.53 4.07 3.02
CA ASN A 22 -19.74 2.99 3.99
C ASN A 22 -19.97 1.60 3.37
N GLN A 23 -20.54 1.53 2.17
CA GLN A 23 -20.84 0.24 1.51
C GLN A 23 -19.62 -0.38 0.82
N ILE A 24 -18.62 0.44 0.47
CA ILE A 24 -17.33 -0.01 -0.08
C ILE A 24 -16.34 -0.35 1.05
N TYR A 25 -16.48 0.29 2.22
CA TYR A 25 -15.69 0.00 3.43
C TYR A 25 -15.96 -1.41 3.96
N SER A 26 -17.23 -1.86 3.94
CA SER A 26 -17.57 -3.19 4.46
C SER A 26 -16.96 -4.30 3.60
N GLN A 27 -16.85 -4.15 2.28
CA GLN A 27 -16.31 -5.22 1.42
C GLN A 27 -14.83 -5.54 1.65
N PHE A 28 -14.02 -4.58 2.11
CA PHE A 28 -12.61 -4.82 2.41
C PHE A 28 -12.43 -5.44 3.81
N GLU A 29 -13.22 -5.03 4.80
CA GLU A 29 -13.20 -5.63 6.15
C GLU A 29 -14.00 -6.95 6.25
N GLU A 30 -15.00 -7.15 5.39
CA GLU A 30 -15.88 -8.34 5.36
C GLU A 30 -15.44 -9.39 4.32
N SER A 31 -14.43 -9.12 3.48
CA SER A 31 -13.93 -10.16 2.58
C SER A 31 -13.29 -11.28 3.40
N THR A 32 -14.00 -12.40 3.44
CA THR A 32 -13.62 -13.70 4.00
C THR A 32 -12.48 -14.34 3.18
N ASN A 33 -11.58 -13.53 2.64
CA ASN A 33 -10.58 -13.86 1.62
C ASN A 33 -9.15 -13.76 2.17
N ALA A 34 -8.96 -13.87 3.48
CA ALA A 34 -7.62 -13.99 4.10
C ALA A 34 -6.76 -15.06 3.39
N ASP A 35 -7.39 -16.13 2.92
CA ASP A 35 -6.74 -17.18 2.14
C ASP A 35 -6.22 -16.68 0.78
N VAL A 36 -7.00 -15.87 0.06
CA VAL A 36 -6.60 -15.27 -1.22
C VAL A 36 -5.44 -14.30 -1.04
N TRP A 37 -5.48 -13.46 0.00
CA TRP A 37 -4.41 -12.49 0.29
C TRP A 37 -3.12 -13.20 0.67
N ASN A 38 -3.22 -14.23 1.52
CA ASN A 38 -2.10 -15.07 1.86
C ASN A 38 -1.53 -15.77 0.63
N GLN A 39 -2.38 -16.24 -0.29
CA GLN A 39 -1.94 -16.87 -1.53
C GLN A 39 -1.20 -15.88 -2.44
N ILE A 40 -1.69 -14.64 -2.58
CA ILE A 40 -0.99 -13.61 -3.36
C ILE A 40 0.39 -13.33 -2.76
N VAL A 41 0.48 -13.09 -1.45
CA VAL A 41 1.78 -12.82 -0.80
C VAL A 41 2.70 -14.03 -0.90
N LYS A 42 2.23 -15.24 -0.58
CA LYS A 42 3.07 -16.44 -0.52
C LYS A 42 3.43 -16.99 -1.88
N ASP A 43 2.47 -17.13 -2.80
CA ASP A 43 2.70 -17.78 -4.09
C ASP A 43 3.14 -16.76 -5.15
N SER A 44 2.48 -15.60 -5.20
CA SER A 44 2.68 -14.63 -6.29
C SER A 44 3.80 -13.63 -6.04
N ILE A 45 4.11 -13.33 -4.77
CA ILE A 45 5.22 -12.44 -4.41
C ILE A 45 6.43 -13.24 -3.96
N LEU A 46 6.33 -13.94 -2.83
CA LEU A 46 7.44 -14.67 -2.24
C LEU A 46 7.84 -15.92 -3.05
N GLY A 47 6.87 -16.60 -3.66
CA GLY A 47 7.09 -17.78 -4.49
C GLY A 47 7.92 -17.52 -5.75
N THR A 48 8.04 -16.26 -6.18
CA THR A 48 8.91 -15.87 -7.29
C THR A 48 10.40 -15.85 -6.92
N GLY A 49 10.72 -15.74 -5.63
CA GLY A 49 12.08 -15.55 -5.13
C GLY A 49 12.68 -14.17 -5.45
N ALA A 50 11.93 -13.26 -6.08
CA ALA A 50 12.37 -11.88 -6.32
C ALA A 50 12.22 -10.99 -5.08
N VAL A 51 11.26 -11.32 -4.21
CA VAL A 51 10.98 -10.60 -2.95
C VAL A 51 11.18 -11.55 -1.78
N LEU A 52 11.93 -11.12 -0.78
CA LEU A 52 12.27 -11.91 0.42
C LEU A 52 11.21 -11.81 1.51
N LYS A 53 10.66 -10.61 1.71
CA LYS A 53 9.64 -10.32 2.73
C LYS A 53 8.57 -9.44 2.12
N SER A 54 7.31 -9.67 2.44
CA SER A 54 6.22 -8.84 1.97
C SER A 54 5.07 -8.81 2.97
N ALA A 55 4.40 -7.67 3.05
CA ALA A 55 3.19 -7.47 3.84
C ALA A 55 2.16 -6.70 3.02
N LEU A 56 0.91 -7.18 3.07
CA LEU A 56 -0.25 -6.53 2.51
C LEU A 56 -1.13 -6.02 3.66
N CYS A 57 -1.33 -4.71 3.69
CA CYS A 57 -2.01 -4.01 4.75
C CYS A 57 -3.17 -3.17 4.20
N ASN A 58 -4.20 -2.96 5.01
CA ASN A 58 -5.23 -1.97 4.76
C ASN A 58 -4.65 -0.57 4.96
N ARG A 59 -4.76 0.29 3.96
CA ARG A 59 -4.30 1.68 4.01
C ARG A 59 -5.05 2.51 5.07
N LEU A 60 -6.32 2.22 5.31
CA LEU A 60 -7.22 3.02 6.14
C LEU A 60 -7.31 2.48 7.57
N SER A 61 -7.53 1.18 7.75
CA SER A 61 -7.60 0.58 9.10
C SER A 61 -6.23 0.18 9.67
N ARG A 62 -5.18 0.17 8.82
CA ARG A 62 -3.83 -0.33 9.18
C ARG A 62 -3.83 -1.81 9.57
N GLY A 63 -4.90 -2.55 9.28
CA GLY A 63 -4.98 -3.99 9.47
C GLY A 63 -4.01 -4.73 8.52
N ILE A 64 -3.30 -5.72 9.03
CA ILE A 64 -2.45 -6.60 8.21
C ILE A 64 -3.32 -7.75 7.71
N HIS A 65 -3.42 -7.91 6.40
CA HIS A 65 -4.24 -8.96 5.78
C HIS A 65 -3.42 -10.20 5.39
N ALA A 66 -2.18 -10.00 4.95
CA ALA A 66 -1.26 -11.07 4.62
C ALA A 66 0.17 -10.61 4.82
N TYR A 67 1.05 -11.55 5.16
CA TYR A 67 2.48 -11.27 5.30
C TYR A 67 3.30 -12.54 5.12
N GLY A 68 4.59 -12.36 4.85
CA GLY A 68 5.56 -13.42 4.88
C GLY A 68 6.98 -12.87 4.79
N PRO A 69 8.00 -13.57 5.33
CA PRO A 69 7.90 -14.79 6.13
C PRO A 69 7.25 -14.54 7.50
N GLU A 70 7.03 -15.59 8.29
CA GLU A 70 6.53 -15.43 9.67
C GLU A 70 7.40 -14.45 10.47
N GLY A 71 6.74 -13.53 11.18
CA GLY A 71 7.41 -12.47 11.94
C GLY A 71 7.58 -11.15 11.18
N PHE A 72 7.33 -11.10 9.86
CA PHE A 72 7.29 -9.85 9.11
C PHE A 72 5.93 -9.15 9.27
N THR A 73 5.62 -8.68 10.48
CA THR A 73 4.37 -8.03 10.84
C THR A 73 4.61 -6.58 11.28
N PRO A 74 4.48 -5.59 10.38
CA PRO A 74 4.65 -4.18 10.74
C PRO A 74 3.58 -3.71 11.72
N SER A 75 3.94 -2.85 12.68
CA SER A 75 2.96 -2.25 13.59
C SER A 75 2.19 -1.10 12.91
N VAL A 76 1.04 -0.72 13.49
CA VAL A 76 0.23 0.42 13.00
C VAL A 76 1.06 1.71 12.91
N GLU A 77 1.89 1.99 13.92
CA GLU A 77 2.78 3.16 13.95
C GLU A 77 3.80 3.12 12.81
N GLN A 78 4.37 1.95 12.51
CA GLN A 78 5.30 1.77 11.39
C GLN A 78 4.61 2.00 10.04
N LEU A 79 3.38 1.53 9.88
CA LEU A 79 2.58 1.76 8.67
C LEU A 79 2.25 3.24 8.49
N ASP A 80 1.91 3.96 9.57
CA ASP A 80 1.64 5.40 9.51
C ASP A 80 2.86 6.23 9.09
N ILE A 81 4.08 5.81 9.48
CA ILE A 81 5.31 6.44 9.01
C ILE A 81 5.46 6.25 7.50
N ILE A 82 5.29 5.03 6.98
CA ILE A 82 5.39 4.74 5.54
C ILE A 82 4.35 5.56 4.75
N LEU A 83 3.10 5.61 5.24
CA LEU A 83 2.04 6.39 4.62
C LEU A 83 2.33 7.88 4.62
N SER A 84 2.95 8.39 5.68
CA SER A 84 3.35 9.80 5.77
C SER A 84 4.47 10.12 4.79
N LEU A 85 5.47 9.25 4.66
CA LEU A 85 6.58 9.41 3.71
C LEU A 85 6.11 9.38 2.25
N LEU A 86 5.14 8.51 1.94
CA LEU A 86 4.50 8.46 0.62
C LEU A 86 3.67 9.71 0.30
N GLN A 87 3.23 10.47 1.31
CA GLN A 87 2.45 11.72 1.14
C GLN A 87 3.32 12.98 1.22
N SER A 88 4.51 12.92 1.84
CA SER A 88 5.34 14.10 2.06
C SER A 88 5.94 14.68 0.77
N GLU A 89 6.21 13.84 -0.24
CA GLU A 89 6.70 14.34 -1.54
C GLU A 89 5.61 15.06 -2.33
N ASP A 90 4.37 14.57 -2.30
CA ASP A 90 3.21 15.28 -2.88
C ASP A 90 2.98 16.66 -2.22
N ALA A 91 3.46 16.83 -0.97
CA ALA A 91 3.21 18.00 -0.14
C ALA A 91 4.39 18.98 -0.02
N ASP A 92 5.48 18.78 -0.77
CA ASP A 92 6.69 19.63 -0.71
C ASP A 92 7.27 19.71 0.72
N GLN A 93 7.06 18.64 1.52
CA GLN A 93 7.49 18.56 2.92
C GLN A 93 8.87 17.92 3.03
N THR A 94 9.79 18.62 3.69
CA THR A 94 11.12 18.09 3.98
C THR A 94 11.01 16.91 4.95
N VAL A 95 11.50 15.73 4.56
CA VAL A 95 11.56 14.56 5.45
C VAL A 95 12.49 14.85 6.62
N VAL A 96 11.92 15.07 7.81
CA VAL A 96 12.68 15.48 9.02
C VAL A 96 13.45 14.31 9.65
N ASN A 97 12.99 13.08 9.45
CA ASN A 97 13.69 11.88 9.87
C ASN A 97 13.57 10.78 8.79
N PRO A 98 14.67 10.41 8.10
CA PRO A 98 14.63 9.39 7.07
C PRO A 98 14.62 7.97 7.65
N ASN A 99 14.98 7.78 8.92
CA ASN A 99 15.10 6.45 9.51
C ASN A 99 13.77 6.01 10.14
N PHE A 100 13.35 4.79 9.83
CA PHE A 100 12.14 4.16 10.34
C PHE A 100 12.30 2.65 10.38
N SER A 101 11.46 1.95 11.12
CA SER A 101 11.50 0.49 11.21
C SER A 101 10.27 -0.13 10.55
N VAL A 102 10.40 -1.30 9.96
CA VAL A 102 9.31 -2.11 9.43
C VAL A 102 9.43 -3.51 9.98
N ALA A 103 8.44 -3.94 10.77
CA ALA A 103 8.56 -5.12 11.62
C ALA A 103 9.84 -5.03 12.48
N THR A 104 10.83 -5.89 12.22
CA THR A 104 12.13 -5.91 12.90
C THR A 104 13.28 -5.31 12.09
N ASP A 105 13.00 -4.84 10.86
CA ASP A 105 14.00 -4.32 9.94
C ASP A 105 14.10 -2.80 10.05
N GLU A 106 15.30 -2.28 10.33
CA GLU A 106 15.58 -0.84 10.29
C GLU A 106 15.75 -0.39 8.83
N CYS A 107 15.17 0.74 8.47
CA CYS A 107 15.11 1.26 7.11
C CYS A 107 15.51 2.74 7.09
N CYS A 108 16.10 3.17 5.98
CA CYS A 108 16.40 4.57 5.69
C CYS A 108 15.70 4.96 4.39
N TYR A 109 14.79 5.91 4.47
CA TYR A 109 14.11 6.54 3.34
C TYR A 109 15.14 7.01 2.31
N ARG A 110 14.83 6.75 1.03
CA ARG A 110 15.64 7.23 -0.09
C ARG A 110 14.87 8.17 -1.00
N ASP A 111 13.74 7.69 -1.51
CA ASP A 111 13.06 8.36 -2.63
C ASP A 111 11.62 7.88 -2.77
N VAL A 112 10.78 8.66 -3.46
CA VAL A 112 9.48 8.20 -3.98
C VAL A 112 9.50 8.27 -5.51
N LEU A 113 9.27 7.14 -6.15
CA LEU A 113 9.08 7.10 -7.60
C LEU A 113 7.65 7.53 -7.94
N ASP A 114 7.44 8.83 -8.18
CA ASP A 114 6.13 9.43 -8.49
C ASP A 114 5.35 8.67 -9.57
N ALA A 115 6.02 8.30 -10.67
CA ALA A 115 5.40 7.57 -11.77
C ALA A 115 4.79 6.22 -11.35
N ARG A 116 5.27 5.66 -10.23
CA ARG A 116 4.83 4.37 -9.67
C ARG A 116 4.19 4.52 -8.29
N LYS A 117 4.08 5.75 -7.74
CA LYS A 117 3.70 5.98 -6.33
C LYS A 117 4.35 4.97 -5.39
N MET A 118 5.66 4.79 -5.56
CA MET A 118 6.45 3.76 -4.90
C MET A 118 7.51 4.40 -4.04
N LEU A 119 7.44 4.19 -2.73
CA LEU A 119 8.48 4.59 -1.81
C LEU A 119 9.60 3.57 -1.83
N LEU A 120 10.84 4.06 -1.85
CA LEU A 120 12.05 3.26 -1.76
C LEU A 120 12.81 3.62 -0.48
N ALA A 121 13.27 2.60 0.23
CA ALA A 121 14.13 2.73 1.39
C ALA A 121 15.25 1.69 1.34
N SER A 122 16.41 2.00 1.92
CA SER A 122 17.48 1.03 2.14
C SER A 122 17.23 0.32 3.46
N VAL A 123 17.33 -1.00 3.51
CA VAL A 123 17.30 -1.74 4.77
C VAL A 123 18.69 -1.66 5.41
N ILE A 124 18.75 -1.15 6.64
CA ILE A 124 19.97 -0.99 7.42
C ILE A 124 20.29 -2.32 8.08
N THR A 125 21.23 -3.07 7.52
CA THR A 125 21.71 -4.31 8.13
C THR A 125 22.86 -4.01 9.08
N PRO A 126 22.81 -4.49 10.35
CA PRO A 126 23.87 -4.23 11.33
C PRO A 126 25.17 -4.98 11.03
N GLN A 127 25.15 -5.94 10.10
CA GLN A 127 26.31 -6.76 9.74
C GLN A 127 26.90 -6.31 8.39
N PRO A 128 28.23 -6.10 8.29
CA PRO A 128 28.88 -5.62 7.07
C PRO A 128 28.86 -6.64 5.92
N ASP A 129 28.69 -7.93 6.22
CA ASP A 129 28.63 -9.01 5.23
C ASP A 129 27.19 -9.40 4.85
N SER A 130 26.19 -8.68 5.35
CA SER A 130 24.79 -8.92 4.96
C SER A 130 24.51 -8.44 3.55
N THR A 131 23.60 -9.15 2.87
CA THR A 131 23.12 -8.73 1.56
C THR A 131 22.43 -7.38 1.69
N ALA A 132 22.87 -6.41 0.86
CA ALA A 132 22.22 -5.12 0.80
C ALA A 132 20.77 -5.32 0.35
N CYS A 133 19.81 -4.85 1.15
CA CYS A 133 18.40 -5.01 0.87
C CYS A 133 17.73 -3.65 0.66
N GLU A 134 16.70 -3.65 -0.16
CA GLU A 134 15.87 -2.51 -0.45
C GLU A 134 14.42 -2.84 -0.07
N LEU A 135 13.78 -1.87 0.57
CA LEU A 135 12.34 -1.89 0.82
C LEU A 135 11.67 -1.04 -0.24
N ALA A 136 10.60 -1.57 -0.83
CA ALA A 136 9.68 -0.84 -1.66
C ALA A 136 8.27 -0.92 -1.06
N ALA A 137 7.57 0.21 -1.04
CA ALA A 137 6.18 0.28 -0.60
C ALA A 137 5.33 0.96 -1.67
N VAL A 138 4.21 0.35 -2.03
CA VAL A 138 3.28 0.84 -3.05
C VAL A 138 1.86 0.92 -2.52
N LEU A 139 1.12 1.92 -2.99
CA LEU A 139 -0.24 2.19 -2.56
C LEU A 139 -1.25 1.92 -3.66
N THR A 140 -2.40 1.40 -3.24
CA THR A 140 -3.67 1.51 -3.95
C THR A 140 -4.59 2.45 -3.18
N ASP A 141 -5.84 2.57 -3.61
CA ASP A 141 -6.85 3.37 -2.89
C ASP A 141 -7.16 2.82 -1.49
N LYS A 142 -7.03 1.50 -1.25
CA LYS A 142 -7.34 0.89 0.07
C LYS A 142 -6.27 -0.02 0.62
N SER A 143 -5.23 -0.34 -0.13
CA SER A 143 -4.17 -1.24 0.28
C SER A 143 -2.81 -0.56 0.27
N LEU A 144 -1.94 -1.05 1.14
CA LEU A 144 -0.52 -0.76 1.20
C LEU A 144 0.20 -2.10 1.06
N LEU A 145 0.99 -2.24 -0.01
CA LEU A 145 1.83 -3.40 -0.24
C LEU A 145 3.28 -3.01 0.03
N ILE A 146 3.94 -3.76 0.90
CA ILE A 146 5.34 -3.59 1.27
C ILE A 146 6.10 -4.82 0.80
N GLY A 147 7.27 -4.63 0.23
CA GLY A 147 8.19 -5.69 -0.17
C GLY A 147 9.63 -5.35 0.18
N ILE A 148 10.40 -6.33 0.63
CA ILE A 148 11.85 -6.24 0.84
C ILE A 148 12.52 -7.26 -0.06
N TYR A 149 13.54 -6.83 -0.80
CA TYR A 149 14.33 -7.67 -1.72
C TYR A 149 15.81 -7.33 -1.65
N GLU A 150 16.65 -8.24 -2.13
CA GLU A 150 18.08 -8.02 -2.21
C GLU A 150 18.46 -7.15 -3.41
N ILE A 151 19.50 -6.35 -3.22
CA ILE A 151 20.17 -5.58 -4.26
C ILE A 151 21.23 -6.49 -4.89
N ASN A 152 20.82 -7.30 -5.87
CA ASN A 152 21.64 -8.30 -6.53
C ASN A 152 21.52 -8.29 -8.07
N GLY A 153 21.14 -7.15 -8.66
CA GLY A 153 20.96 -6.98 -10.11
C GLY A 153 19.59 -7.41 -10.63
N LYS A 154 18.64 -7.77 -9.75
CA LYS A 154 17.25 -8.12 -10.06
C LYS A 154 16.24 -7.16 -9.40
N GLU A 155 16.68 -5.99 -8.95
CA GLU A 155 15.87 -5.01 -8.24
C GLU A 155 14.69 -4.56 -9.10
N GLU A 156 14.91 -4.31 -10.38
CA GLU A 156 13.85 -3.88 -11.29
C GLU A 156 12.79 -4.97 -11.50
N GLN A 157 13.17 -6.24 -11.47
CA GLN A 157 12.23 -7.36 -11.52
C GLN A 157 11.34 -7.38 -10.27
N ALA A 158 11.93 -7.19 -9.09
CA ALA A 158 11.19 -7.14 -7.84
C ALA A 158 10.25 -5.92 -7.77
N ARG A 159 10.72 -4.74 -8.18
CA ARG A 159 9.91 -3.52 -8.26
C ARG A 159 8.75 -3.67 -9.24
N GLN A 160 9.01 -4.22 -10.44
CA GLN A 160 7.96 -4.43 -11.43
C GLN A 160 6.90 -5.40 -10.91
N LEU A 161 7.31 -6.49 -10.25
CA LEU A 161 6.38 -7.42 -9.62
C LEU A 161 5.48 -6.72 -8.60
N LEU A 162 6.03 -5.86 -7.73
CA LEU A 162 5.24 -5.10 -6.76
C LEU A 162 4.26 -4.12 -7.43
N CYS A 163 4.65 -3.50 -8.55
CA CYS A 163 3.76 -2.69 -9.37
C CYS A 163 2.63 -3.53 -9.99
N ASP A 164 2.95 -4.69 -10.55
CA ASP A 164 1.96 -5.57 -11.19
C ASP A 164 0.92 -6.04 -10.18
N ILE A 165 1.34 -6.39 -8.96
CA ILE A 165 0.42 -6.76 -7.87
C ILE A 165 -0.40 -5.55 -7.39
N ARG A 166 0.22 -4.35 -7.27
CA ARG A 166 -0.53 -3.12 -6.96
C ARG A 166 -1.62 -2.87 -8.00
N ASP A 167 -1.29 -2.96 -9.28
CA ASP A 167 -2.24 -2.69 -10.36
C ASP A 167 -3.37 -3.73 -10.36
N TYR A 168 -3.05 -5.00 -10.13
CA TYR A 168 -4.06 -6.03 -9.90
C TYR A 168 -4.98 -5.70 -8.72
N LEU A 169 -4.43 -5.30 -7.57
CA LEU A 169 -5.24 -4.92 -6.40
C LEU A 169 -6.13 -3.70 -6.71
N GLN A 170 -5.58 -2.69 -7.38
CA GLN A 170 -6.31 -1.49 -7.78
C GLN A 170 -7.47 -1.82 -8.76
N GLU A 171 -7.25 -2.72 -9.71
CA GLU A 171 -8.29 -3.21 -10.64
C GLU A 171 -9.41 -3.97 -9.91
N GLN A 172 -9.09 -4.66 -8.82
CA GLN A 172 -10.07 -5.28 -7.93
C GLN A 172 -10.75 -4.25 -6.99
N ALA A 173 -10.45 -2.96 -7.12
CA ALA A 173 -10.89 -1.88 -6.24
C ALA A 173 -10.50 -2.10 -4.77
N LEU A 174 -9.29 -2.62 -4.55
CA LEU A 174 -8.68 -2.93 -3.26
C LEU A 174 -7.47 -2.03 -2.99
#